data_AF-A0A374V2Y6-F1
#
_entry.id   AF-A0A374V2Y6-F1
#
_cell.length_a   1.000
_cell.length_b   1.000
_cell.length_c   1.000
_cell.angle_alpha   90.00
_cell.angle_beta   90.00
_cell.angle_gamma   90.00
#
_symmetry.space_group_name_H-M   'P 1'
#
loop_
_entity.id
_entity.type
_entity.pdbx_description
1 polymer ?
#
loop_
_entity_poly.entity_id
_entity_poly.type
_entity_poly.pdbx_seq_one_letter_code
_entity_poly.pdbx_strand_id
1 'polypeptide(L)'
;MKRILCLVMLFAVIGSTTFLNAQIPRLVYKVIPLTYGFSDNGNRNLPNGKEFNPKDRPTTRGNVFQPIDAYLYDSTVNIDFIDICENVTITITHVVTGMVVYSETVTNTVNVSIDLSGNSSGEYLIEITSDGMLLEGGFIL
;
A
#
# COMPACT_ATOMS: atom_id res chain seq x y z
N MET A 1 -58.49 -15.96 -42.64
CA MET A 1 -58.33 -17.39 -42.95
C MET A 1 -56.98 -17.85 -42.41
N LYS A 2 -56.99 -18.89 -41.57
CA LYS A 2 -55.80 -19.61 -41.08
C LYS A 2 -55.23 -20.46 -42.23
N ARG A 3 -53.91 -20.50 -42.40
CA ARG A 3 -53.05 -21.70 -42.22
C ARG A 3 -51.65 -21.44 -42.79
N ILE A 4 -50.70 -21.57 -41.86
CA ILE A 4 -49.25 -21.46 -42.02
C ILE A 4 -48.75 -22.64 -42.87
N LEU A 5 -47.85 -22.38 -43.81
CA LEU A 5 -47.07 -23.39 -44.50
C LEU A 5 -45.61 -22.95 -44.63
N CYS A 6 -44.73 -23.88 -44.26
CA CYS A 6 -43.28 -23.97 -44.53
C CYS A 6 -42.35 -22.93 -43.88
N LEU A 7 -41.44 -23.40 -43.02
CA LEU A 7 -40.08 -23.74 -43.48
C LEU A 7 -39.36 -24.57 -42.40
N VAL A 8 -38.90 -25.76 -42.75
CA VAL A 8 -37.88 -26.48 -41.99
C VAL A 8 -36.53 -26.07 -42.58
N MET A 9 -35.72 -25.35 -41.81
CA MET A 9 -34.27 -25.23 -42.02
C MET A 9 -33.60 -25.62 -40.72
N LEU A 10 -33.22 -26.89 -40.65
CA LEU A 10 -32.26 -27.41 -39.69
C LEU A 10 -30.86 -27.28 -40.32
N PHE A 11 -29.83 -27.30 -39.45
CA PHE A 11 -28.39 -27.20 -39.70
C PHE A 11 -27.86 -25.75 -39.76
N ALA A 12 -26.83 -25.35 -39.02
CA ALA A 12 -25.96 -26.02 -38.07
C ALA A 12 -25.18 -24.91 -37.31
N VAL A 13 -24.78 -25.20 -36.06
CA VAL A 13 -23.48 -24.87 -35.41
C VAL A 13 -22.88 -23.50 -35.78
N ILE A 14 -22.69 -22.56 -34.85
CA ILE A 14 -21.64 -22.59 -33.84
C ILE A 14 -22.15 -21.77 -32.65
N GLY A 15 -22.07 -22.34 -31.45
CA GLY A 15 -22.32 -21.60 -30.23
C GLY A 15 -21.35 -20.43 -30.14
N SER A 16 -21.87 -19.21 -30.22
CA SER A 16 -21.17 -18.05 -29.70
C SER A 16 -21.28 -18.09 -28.17
N THR A 17 -20.60 -19.05 -27.54
CA THR A 17 -20.13 -18.79 -26.19
C THR A 17 -19.06 -17.73 -26.37
N THR A 18 -19.46 -16.46 -26.27
CA THR A 18 -18.50 -15.44 -25.87
C THR A 18 -18.00 -15.91 -24.52
N PHE A 19 -16.85 -16.57 -24.50
CA PHE A 19 -16.08 -16.68 -23.29
C PHE A 19 -15.79 -15.24 -22.91
N LEU A 20 -16.56 -14.70 -21.95
CA LEU A 20 -16.01 -13.68 -21.08
C LEU A 20 -14.78 -14.37 -20.50
N ASN A 21 -13.62 -14.08 -21.06
CA ASN A 21 -12.36 -14.34 -20.40
C ASN A 21 -12.34 -13.42 -19.19
N ALA A 22 -13.13 -13.75 -18.17
CA ALA A 22 -12.92 -13.30 -16.82
C ALA A 22 -11.63 -13.99 -16.39
N GLN A 23 -10.51 -13.45 -16.89
CA GLN A 23 -9.23 -13.69 -16.30
C GLN A 23 -9.42 -13.25 -14.86
N ILE A 24 -9.48 -14.22 -13.93
CA ILE A 24 -9.50 -13.92 -12.51
C ILE A 24 -8.37 -12.92 -12.31
N PRO A 25 -8.65 -11.67 -11.91
CA PRO A 25 -7.57 -10.72 -11.67
C PRO A 25 -6.66 -11.41 -10.67
N ARG A 26 -5.38 -11.58 -11.05
CA ARG A 26 -4.42 -12.15 -10.13
C ARG A 26 -4.39 -11.18 -8.97
N LEU A 27 -4.90 -11.62 -7.83
CA LEU A 27 -4.87 -10.84 -6.60
C LEU A 27 -3.40 -10.56 -6.30
N VAL A 28 -2.98 -9.30 -6.37
CA VAL A 28 -1.57 -8.93 -6.18
C VAL A 28 -1.38 -8.44 -4.76
N TYR A 29 -0.79 -9.30 -3.93
CA TYR A 29 -0.26 -8.90 -2.63
C TYR A 29 1.17 -8.37 -2.80
N LYS A 30 1.43 -7.16 -2.30
CA LYS A 30 2.75 -6.54 -2.34
C LYS A 30 3.01 -5.76 -1.05
N VAL A 31 4.07 -6.13 -0.33
CA VAL A 31 4.53 -5.37 0.84
C VAL A 31 4.95 -3.96 0.42
N ILE A 32 4.56 -2.95 1.19
CA ILE A 32 5.01 -1.57 1.05
C ILE A 32 6.13 -1.37 2.07
N PRO A 33 7.41 -1.31 1.65
CA PRO A 33 8.52 -1.14 2.58
C PRO A 33 8.42 0.24 3.22
N LEU A 34 8.21 0.28 4.52
CA LEU A 34 8.16 1.51 5.29
C LEU A 34 9.54 1.82 5.87
N THR A 35 9.97 3.07 5.78
CA THR A 35 11.25 3.56 6.30
C THR A 35 11.04 4.78 7.17
N TYR A 36 11.85 4.96 8.21
CA TYR A 36 11.77 6.14 9.06
C TYR A 36 12.19 7.39 8.27
N GLY A 37 11.27 8.33 8.11
CA GLY A 37 11.58 9.66 7.63
C GLY A 37 12.35 10.43 8.70
N PHE A 38 13.42 11.13 8.32
CA PHE A 38 14.15 11.98 9.25
C PHE A 38 13.42 13.32 9.40
N SER A 39 12.70 13.51 10.49
CA SER A 39 12.29 14.86 10.91
C SER A 39 13.54 15.60 11.38
N ASP A 40 13.95 16.66 10.66
CA ASP A 40 15.09 17.54 11.02
C ASP A 40 14.74 18.48 12.18
N ASN A 41 14.22 17.89 13.25
CA ASN A 41 13.87 18.55 14.49
C ASN A 41 14.73 17.90 15.57
N GLY A 42 15.89 18.48 15.83
CA GLY A 42 16.70 18.08 16.97
C GLY A 42 18.17 18.27 16.67
N ASN A 43 18.69 19.42 17.08
CA ASN A 43 20.10 19.81 17.11
C ASN A 43 20.97 18.67 17.69
N ARG A 44 21.49 17.79 16.82
CA ARG A 44 22.36 16.67 17.22
C ARG A 44 23.76 17.24 17.43
N ASN A 45 24.08 17.63 18.66
CA ASN A 45 25.46 17.85 19.05
C ASN A 45 26.21 16.52 18.91
N LEU A 46 27.03 16.37 17.86
CA LEU A 46 27.94 15.24 17.71
C LEU A 46 28.90 15.24 18.92
N PRO A 47 28.99 14.13 19.69
CA PRO A 47 30.05 14.00 20.68
C PRO A 47 31.39 13.99 19.94
N ASN A 48 32.27 14.91 20.31
CA ASN A 48 33.62 15.02 19.79
C ASN A 48 34.35 13.67 19.87
N GLY A 49 35.06 13.32 18.79
CA GLY A 49 35.57 11.98 18.53
C GLY A 49 36.26 11.31 19.72
N LYS A 50 35.78 10.14 20.11
CA LYS A 50 36.50 9.23 21.01
C LYS A 50 37.45 8.35 20.20
N GLU A 51 38.71 8.32 20.62
CA GLU A 51 39.75 7.41 20.12
C GLU A 51 39.26 5.96 20.12
N PHE A 52 39.51 5.25 19.02
CA PHE A 52 39.13 3.87 18.81
C PHE A 52 40.01 2.94 19.66
N ASN A 53 39.43 2.30 20.68
CA ASN A 53 40.11 1.30 21.48
C ASN A 53 39.93 -0.09 20.82
N PRO A 54 40.98 -0.89 20.57
CA PRO A 54 40.88 -2.19 19.91
C PRO A 54 40.02 -3.25 20.63
N LYS A 55 39.47 -2.93 21.80
CA LYS A 55 38.57 -3.80 22.58
C LYS A 55 37.07 -3.53 22.33
N ASP A 56 36.73 -2.55 21.51
CA ASP A 56 35.34 -2.25 21.17
C ASP A 56 34.81 -3.28 20.16
N ARG A 57 34.29 -4.40 20.69
CA ARG A 57 33.58 -5.43 19.90
C ARG A 57 32.51 -4.77 19.02
N PRO A 58 32.25 -5.30 17.81
CA PRO A 58 31.13 -4.84 16.99
C PRO A 58 29.86 -4.91 17.83
N THR A 59 29.22 -3.76 18.09
CA THR A 59 27.92 -3.72 18.72
C THR A 59 26.95 -4.41 17.76
N THR A 60 26.32 -5.50 18.21
CA THR A 60 25.22 -6.15 17.49
C THR A 60 24.19 -5.07 17.19
N ARG A 61 23.97 -4.73 15.91
CA ARG A 61 22.89 -3.83 15.54
C ARG A 61 21.59 -4.54 15.90
N GLY A 62 20.86 -4.01 16.89
CA GLY A 62 19.57 -4.55 17.29
C GLY A 62 18.59 -4.53 16.12
N ASN A 63 17.65 -5.46 16.12
CA ASN A 63 16.52 -5.44 15.19
C ASN A 63 15.77 -4.12 15.39
N VAL A 64 15.60 -3.32 14.33
CA VAL A 64 14.79 -2.10 14.41
C VAL A 64 13.34 -2.56 14.53
N PHE A 65 12.74 -2.35 15.69
CA PHE A 65 11.31 -2.61 15.88
C PHE A 65 10.53 -1.55 15.10
N GLN A 66 9.76 -1.99 14.11
CA GLN A 66 8.88 -1.13 13.33
C GLN A 66 7.44 -1.41 13.78
N PRO A 67 6.71 -0.41 14.33
CA PRO A 67 5.42 -0.64 14.97
C PRO A 67 4.24 -0.73 13.98
N ILE A 68 4.48 -0.52 12.69
CA ILE A 68 3.45 -0.44 11.65
C ILE A 68 3.93 -1.19 10.41
N ASP A 69 3.09 -2.10 9.90
CA ASP A 69 3.28 -2.76 8.61
C ASP A 69 2.29 -2.22 7.58
N ALA A 70 2.68 -2.20 6.32
CA ALA A 70 1.80 -1.82 5.22
C ALA A 70 1.96 -2.75 4.01
N TYR A 71 0.85 -3.03 3.34
CA TYR A 71 0.83 -3.81 2.11
C TYR A 71 -0.30 -3.36 1.18
N LEU A 72 -0.05 -3.50 -0.11
CA LEU A 72 -1.04 -3.35 -1.16
C LEU A 72 -1.65 -4.72 -1.45
N TYR A 73 -2.98 -4.77 -1.47
CA TYR A 73 -3.73 -5.91 -1.97
C TYR A 73 -4.68 -5.40 -3.06
N ASP A 74 -4.37 -5.73 -4.31
CA ASP A 74 -4.97 -5.13 -5.51
C ASP A 74 -4.81 -3.61 -5.56
N SER A 75 -5.88 -2.87 -5.26
CA SER A 75 -5.89 -1.41 -5.18
C SER A 75 -6.20 -0.90 -3.76
N THR A 76 -6.18 -1.79 -2.77
CA THR A 76 -6.42 -1.45 -1.38
C THR A 76 -5.12 -1.46 -0.60
N VAL A 77 -4.75 -0.31 -0.04
CA VAL A 77 -3.64 -0.20 0.90
C VAL A 77 -4.14 -0.63 2.27
N ASN A 78 -3.47 -1.60 2.88
CA ASN A 78 -3.76 -2.09 4.21
C ASN A 78 -2.59 -1.77 5.14
N ILE A 79 -2.91 -1.29 6.34
CA ILE A 79 -1.96 -0.84 7.35
C ILE A 79 -2.32 -1.54 8.64
N ASP A 80 -1.37 -2.30 9.20
CA ASP A 80 -1.53 -3.03 10.44
C ASP A 80 -0.67 -2.39 11.53
N PHE A 81 -1.29 -2.07 12.68
CA PHE A 81 -0.61 -1.47 13.83
C PHE A 81 -0.18 -2.59 14.78
N ILE A 82 1.11 -2.89 14.78
CA ILE A 82 1.73 -3.95 15.60
C ILE A 82 1.86 -3.50 17.06
N ASP A 83 2.01 -2.20 17.29
CA ASP A 83 2.01 -1.57 18.61
C ASP A 83 0.99 -0.43 18.68
N ILE A 84 0.61 -0.03 19.89
CA ILE A 84 -0.42 0.99 20.13
C ILE A 84 0.10 2.35 19.66
N CYS A 85 -0.60 2.93 18.68
CA CYS A 85 -0.41 4.31 18.23
C CYS A 85 -1.73 5.08 18.46
N GLU A 86 -1.72 6.11 19.30
CA GLU A 86 -2.96 6.78 19.74
C GLU A 86 -3.51 7.76 18.71
N ASN A 87 -2.65 8.50 18.02
CA ASN A 87 -3.02 9.47 16.99
C ASN A 87 -2.13 9.26 15.76
N VAL A 88 -2.69 8.68 14.71
CA VAL A 88 -1.95 8.36 13.49
C VAL A 88 -2.55 9.13 12.32
N THR A 89 -1.75 9.98 11.70
CA THR A 89 -2.13 10.62 10.43
C THR A 89 -1.51 9.85 9.28
N ILE A 90 -2.35 9.38 8.35
CA ILE A 90 -1.96 8.67 7.14
C ILE A 90 -2.23 9.60 5.96
N THR A 91 -1.24 9.78 5.10
CA THR A 91 -1.34 10.56 3.86
C THR A 91 -0.84 9.73 2.70
N ILE A 92 -1.58 9.73 1.58
CA ILE A 92 -1.18 9.07 0.34
C ILE A 92 -1.19 10.09 -0.79
N THR A 93 -0.06 10.20 -1.49
CA THR A 93 0.16 11.18 -2.56
C THR A 93 0.53 10.47 -3.86
N HIS A 94 -0.14 10.83 -4.96
CA HIS A 94 0.28 10.39 -6.29
C HIS A 94 1.52 11.19 -6.72
N VAL A 95 2.64 10.50 -6.96
CA VAL A 95 3.96 11.14 -7.10
C VAL A 95 4.01 12.08 -8.30
N VAL A 96 3.46 11.66 -9.45
CA VAL A 96 3.56 12.44 -10.69
C VAL A 96 2.72 13.71 -10.66
N THR A 97 1.52 13.65 -10.07
CA THR A 97 0.61 14.82 -10.01
C THR A 97 0.81 15.65 -8.75
N GLY A 98 1.49 15.11 -7.74
CA GLY A 98 1.61 15.70 -6.40
C GLY A 98 0.27 15.78 -5.65
N MET A 99 -0.78 15.12 -6.15
CA MET A 99 -2.12 15.18 -5.55
C MET A 99 -2.21 14.23 -4.37
N VAL A 100 -2.62 14.76 -3.22
CA VAL A 100 -3.02 13.96 -2.06
C VAL A 100 -4.34 13.29 -2.37
N VAL A 101 -4.33 11.96 -2.49
CA VAL A 101 -5.51 11.15 -2.82
C VAL A 101 -6.22 10.62 -1.58
N TYR A 102 -5.52 10.56 -0.45
CA TYR A 102 -6.08 10.20 0.85
C TYR A 102 -5.31 10.93 1.94
N SER A 103 -6.01 11.46 2.94
CA SER A 103 -5.41 11.97 4.17
C SER A 103 -6.42 11.92 5.30
N GLU A 104 -6.11 11.16 6.36
CA GLU A 104 -6.99 11.03 7.51
C GLU A 104 -6.17 10.81 8.78
N THR A 105 -6.71 11.26 9.92
CA THR A 105 -6.16 10.96 11.23
C THR A 105 -7.06 9.97 11.93
N VAL A 106 -6.50 8.81 12.28
CA VAL A 106 -7.18 7.74 13.00
C VAL A 106 -6.66 7.65 14.43
N THR A 107 -7.52 7.21 15.34
CA THR A 107 -7.18 7.06 16.75
C THR A 107 -7.50 5.66 17.26
N ASN A 108 -6.64 5.10 18.11
CA ASN A 108 -6.88 3.82 18.79
C ASN A 108 -7.33 2.68 17.84
N THR A 109 -6.74 2.62 16.65
CA THR A 109 -7.13 1.69 15.59
C THR A 109 -6.07 0.61 15.41
N VAL A 110 -6.49 -0.64 15.20
CA VAL A 110 -5.60 -1.80 15.03
C VAL A 110 -5.24 -2.08 13.56
N ASN A 111 -6.12 -1.68 12.63
CA ASN A 111 -5.90 -1.82 11.20
C ASN A 111 -6.65 -0.74 10.42
N VAL A 112 -6.09 -0.30 9.30
CA VAL A 112 -6.73 0.63 8.35
C VAL A 112 -6.64 0.05 6.94
N SER A 113 -7.75 0.13 6.20
CA SER A 113 -7.82 -0.29 4.80
C SER A 113 -8.33 0.88 3.96
N ILE A 114 -7.57 1.25 2.92
CA ILE A 114 -7.82 2.41 2.07
C ILE A 114 -7.98 1.93 0.64
N ASP A 115 -9.19 2.04 0.10
CA ASP A 115 -9.51 1.69 -1.29
C ASP A 115 -9.09 2.81 -2.24
N LEU A 116 -8.20 2.48 -3.19
CA LEU A 116 -7.70 3.38 -4.24
C LEU A 116 -8.13 2.89 -5.65
N SER A 117 -9.12 2.01 -5.76
CA SER A 117 -9.57 1.42 -7.03
C SER A 117 -10.10 2.43 -8.06
N GLY A 118 -10.47 3.64 -7.63
CA GLY A 118 -10.88 4.74 -8.49
C GLY A 118 -9.74 5.67 -8.95
N ASN A 119 -8.52 5.43 -8.49
CA ASN A 119 -7.37 6.29 -8.74
C ASN A 119 -6.61 5.87 -10.01
N SER A 120 -5.84 6.79 -10.58
CA SER A 120 -4.98 6.51 -11.72
C SER A 120 -3.88 5.51 -11.37
N SER A 121 -3.44 4.69 -12.34
CA SER A 121 -2.22 3.91 -12.15
C SER A 121 -0.98 4.81 -12.06
N GLY A 122 0.05 4.34 -11.35
CA GLY A 122 1.28 5.12 -11.17
C GLY A 122 1.97 4.90 -9.83
N GLU A 123 2.99 5.73 -9.58
CA GLU A 123 3.74 5.71 -8.33
C GLU A 123 3.03 6.55 -7.26
N TYR A 124 2.99 5.99 -6.05
CA TYR A 124 2.39 6.60 -4.88
C TYR A 124 3.37 6.57 -3.71
N LEU A 125 3.30 7.61 -2.88
CA LEU A 125 3.97 7.71 -1.59
C LEU A 125 2.92 7.61 -0.49
N ILE A 126 3.14 6.75 0.49
CA ILE A 126 2.43 6.76 1.77
C ILE A 126 3.34 7.37 2.84
N GLU A 127 2.77 8.27 3.64
CA GLU A 127 3.38 8.87 4.83
C GLU A 127 2.49 8.56 6.03
N ILE A 128 3.06 8.04 7.10
CA ILE A 128 2.36 7.69 8.34
C ILE A 128 3.07 8.40 9.48
N THR A 129 2.35 9.27 10.20
CA THR A 129 2.90 10.05 11.30
C THR A 129 2.17 9.77 12.60
N SER A 130 2.91 9.61 13.69
CA SER A 130 2.36 9.41 15.04
C SER A 130 3.43 9.73 16.08
N ASP A 131 3.12 10.55 17.09
CA ASP A 131 3.99 10.84 18.26
C ASP A 131 5.50 11.00 17.96
N GLY A 132 5.83 11.80 16.92
CA GLY A 132 7.21 12.09 16.52
C GLY A 132 7.87 11.04 15.62
N MET A 133 7.17 9.93 15.33
CA MET A 133 7.50 8.99 14.27
C MET A 133 6.96 9.49 12.93
N LEU A 134 7.76 9.34 11.88
CA LEU A 134 7.38 9.45 10.49
C LEU A 134 7.84 8.18 9.79
N LEU A 135 6.93 7.45 9.15
CA LEU A 135 7.22 6.33 8.27
C LEU A 135 6.78 6.67 6.84
N GLU A 136 7.64 6.35 5.88
CA GLU A 136 7.43 6.63 4.46
C GLU A 136 7.60 5.35 3.64
N GLY A 137 6.76 5.16 2.63
CA GLY A 137 6.86 4.01 1.73
C GLY A 137 6.36 4.31 0.32
N GLY A 138 7.03 3.76 -0.68
CA GLY A 138 6.63 3.86 -2.08
C GLY A 138 5.90 2.61 -2.57
N PHE A 139 4.84 2.78 -3.36
CA PHE A 139 4.13 1.68 -4.01
C PHE A 139 3.61 2.06 -5.39
N ILE A 140 3.17 1.05 -6.15
CA ILE A 140 2.65 1.20 -7.51
C ILE A 140 1.22 0.68 -7.53
N LEU A 141 0.28 1.49 -8.01
CA LEU A 141 -1.06 1.07 -8.42
C LEU A 141 -1.10 0.77 -9.92
#